data_AF-A0A7W1NZA5-F1
#
_entry.id   AF-A0A7W1NZA5-F1
#
_cell.length_a   1.000
_cell.length_b   1.000
_cell.length_c   1.000
_cell.angle_alpha   90.00
_cell.angle_beta   90.00
_cell.angle_gamma   90.00
#
_symmetry.space_group_name_H-M   'P 1'
#
loop_
_entity.id
_entity.type
_entity.pdbx_description
1 polymer ?
#
loop_
_entity_poly.entity_id
_entity_poly.type
_entity_poly.pdbx_seq_one_letter_code
_entity_poly.pdbx_strand_id
1 'polypeptide(L)'
;MGERLRFGGTMELSGHSGNVRPERVDQIRNAAQTYFPGFRPDDFAGVQPWFGYRPVSPDGMAYIGRLARYTNLSAACGHAMLGVTLAPITGVVIAETLSGRKPSVDMTLLNPDRFA
;
A
#
# COMPACT_ATOMS: atom_id res chain seq x y z
N MET A 1 9.72 -12.04 -16.62
CA MET A 1 10.36 -10.83 -16.08
C MET A 1 10.32 -9.78 -17.17
N GLY A 2 9.82 -8.57 -16.89
CA GLY A 2 9.67 -7.52 -17.91
C GLY A 2 10.99 -6.82 -18.26
N GLU A 3 10.98 -5.99 -19.29
CA GLU A 3 12.14 -5.22 -19.78
C GLU A 3 12.47 -3.96 -18.94
N ARG A 4 11.76 -3.73 -17.84
CA ARG A 4 11.90 -2.53 -17.01
C ARG A 4 12.20 -2.89 -15.57
N LEU A 5 13.14 -2.16 -15.00
CA LEU A 5 13.43 -2.18 -13.56
C LEU A 5 12.82 -0.94 -12.89
N ARG A 6 12.27 -1.12 -11.70
CA ARG A 6 11.73 -0.02 -10.89
C ARG A 6 12.49 0.03 -9.58
N PHE A 7 12.98 1.21 -9.24
CA PHE A 7 13.50 1.52 -7.92
C PHE A 7 12.45 2.35 -7.18
N GLY A 8 12.10 1.90 -5.98
CA GLY A 8 11.22 2.61 -5.07
C GLY A 8 11.49 2.11 -3.66
N GLY A 9 11.00 2.76 -2.62
CA GLY A 9 10.45 4.10 -2.59
C GLY A 9 10.53 4.59 -1.15
N THR A 10 10.32 5.88 -0.93
CA THR A 10 10.23 6.45 0.41
C THR A 10 8.80 6.34 0.93
N MET A 11 8.65 6.37 2.26
CA MET A 11 7.36 6.62 2.92
C MET A 11 7.40 8.01 3.53
N GLU A 12 6.39 8.82 3.25
CA GLU A 12 6.27 10.17 3.78
C GLU A 12 4.90 10.38 4.43
N LEU A 13 4.90 10.99 5.62
CA LEU A 13 3.71 11.47 6.31
C LEU A 13 3.56 12.97 6.02
N SER A 14 3.23 13.31 4.79
CA SER A 14 3.22 14.69 4.28
C SER A 14 1.83 15.23 3.91
N GLY A 15 0.77 14.50 4.27
CA GLY A 15 -0.59 14.80 3.86
C GLY A 15 -0.82 14.58 2.36
N HIS A 16 -1.86 15.22 1.81
CA HIS A 16 -2.21 15.12 0.39
C HIS A 16 -1.49 16.20 -0.43
N SER A 17 -0.17 16.04 -0.56
CA SER A 17 0.65 16.86 -1.45
C SER A 17 0.89 16.13 -2.77
N GLY A 18 0.73 16.82 -3.90
CA GLY A 18 1.08 16.30 -5.24
C GLY A 18 2.54 16.52 -5.63
N ASN A 19 3.34 17.12 -4.74
CA ASN A 19 4.71 17.53 -5.04
C ASN A 19 5.68 16.38 -4.76
N VAL A 20 6.38 15.94 -5.81
CA VAL A 20 7.53 15.03 -5.68
C VAL A 20 8.76 15.84 -5.28
N ARG A 21 9.39 15.48 -4.15
CA ARG A 21 10.61 16.13 -3.65
C ARG A 21 11.83 15.64 -4.42
N PRO A 22 12.55 16.49 -5.17
CA PRO A 22 13.72 16.07 -5.95
C PRO A 22 14.78 15.39 -5.09
N GLU A 23 14.99 15.87 -3.87
CA GLU A 23 16.00 15.33 -2.95
C GLU A 23 15.72 13.86 -2.59
N ARG A 24 14.44 13.46 -2.56
CA ARG A 24 14.01 12.08 -2.29
C ARG A 24 14.24 11.17 -3.49
N VAL A 25 14.05 11.69 -4.69
CA VAL A 25 14.34 10.96 -5.94
C VAL A 25 15.84 10.72 -6.05
N ASP A 26 16.65 11.72 -5.74
CA ASP A 26 18.12 11.60 -5.76
C ASP A 26 18.63 10.60 -4.72
N GLN A 27 18.02 10.54 -3.52
CA GLN A 27 18.33 9.51 -2.53
C GLN A 27 18.11 8.09 -3.07
N ILE A 28 17.00 7.84 -3.79
CA ILE A 28 16.73 6.54 -4.41
C ILE A 28 17.77 6.23 -5.50
N ARG A 29 18.12 7.21 -6.33
CA ARG A 29 19.12 7.07 -7.40
C ARG A 29 20.51 6.75 -6.83
N ASN A 30 20.90 7.44 -5.78
CA ASN A 30 22.20 7.25 -5.12
C ASN A 30 22.27 5.89 -4.43
N ALA A 31 21.17 5.46 -3.77
CA ALA A 31 21.08 4.12 -3.19
C ALA A 31 21.19 3.04 -4.27
N ALA A 32 20.50 3.18 -5.40
CA ALA A 32 20.60 2.25 -6.51
C ALA A 32 22.05 2.09 -7.00
N GLN A 33 22.78 3.19 -7.21
CA GLN A 33 24.20 3.15 -7.62
C GLN A 33 25.10 2.53 -6.55
N THR A 34 24.79 2.74 -5.27
CA THR A 34 25.56 2.18 -4.15
C THR A 34 25.43 0.65 -4.09
N TYR A 35 24.21 0.12 -4.24
CA TYR A 35 23.95 -1.31 -4.16
C TYR A 35 24.20 -2.05 -5.49
N PHE A 36 24.15 -1.33 -6.61
CA PHE A 36 24.32 -1.85 -7.96
C PHE A 36 25.33 -0.98 -8.72
N PRO A 37 26.64 -1.18 -8.49
CA PRO A 37 27.70 -0.32 -9.03
C PRO A 37 27.84 -0.36 -10.56
N GLY A 38 27.08 -1.23 -11.24
CA GLY A 38 26.97 -1.23 -12.70
C GLY A 38 26.12 -0.09 -13.25
N PHE A 39 25.25 0.53 -12.44
CA PHE A 39 24.49 1.70 -12.86
C PHE A 39 25.32 2.97 -12.78
N ARG A 40 25.21 3.79 -13.82
CA ARG A 40 25.78 5.12 -13.97
C ARG A 40 24.69 6.18 -13.84
N PRO A 41 25.03 7.45 -13.50
CA PRO A 41 24.05 8.54 -13.43
C PRO A 41 23.18 8.68 -14.69
N ASP A 42 23.77 8.46 -15.86
CA ASP A 42 23.11 8.56 -17.17
C ASP A 42 22.07 7.45 -17.41
N ASP A 43 22.17 6.31 -16.73
CA ASP A 43 21.18 5.22 -16.84
C ASP A 43 19.81 5.63 -16.28
N PHE A 44 19.78 6.70 -15.48
CA PHE A 44 18.57 7.28 -14.91
C PHE A 44 18.11 8.54 -15.66
N ALA A 45 18.78 8.91 -16.77
CA ALA A 45 18.38 10.05 -17.59
C ALA A 45 16.99 9.82 -18.20
N GLY A 46 16.11 10.82 -18.12
CA GLY A 46 14.75 10.73 -18.65
C GLY A 46 13.77 9.87 -17.84
N VAL A 47 14.21 9.21 -16.76
CA VAL A 47 13.32 8.48 -15.85
C VAL A 47 12.39 9.46 -15.13
N GLN A 48 11.08 9.30 -15.34
CA GLN A 48 10.07 10.14 -14.71
C GLN A 48 9.72 9.60 -13.33
N PRO A 49 9.94 10.35 -12.24
CA PRO A 49 9.51 9.93 -10.91
C PRO A 49 7.99 10.00 -10.81
N TRP A 50 7.43 9.12 -9.97
CA TRP A 50 6.00 9.11 -9.67
C TRP A 50 5.80 8.80 -8.19
N PHE A 51 4.63 9.14 -7.68
CA PHE A 51 4.23 8.87 -6.30
C PHE A 51 2.82 8.28 -6.28
N GLY A 52 2.44 7.74 -5.12
CA GLY A 52 1.09 7.26 -4.88
C GLY A 52 0.78 7.21 -3.40
N TYR A 53 -0.46 7.52 -3.04
CA TYR A 53 -0.92 7.44 -1.65
C TYR A 53 -1.13 5.99 -1.24
N ARG A 54 -0.72 5.66 -0.02
CA ARG A 54 -0.95 4.37 0.61
C ARG A 54 -1.94 4.57 1.76
N PRO A 55 -3.13 3.95 1.73
CA PRO A 55 -4.03 3.99 2.87
C PRO A 55 -3.43 3.13 3.99
N VAL A 56 -3.05 3.79 5.10
CA VAL A 56 -2.43 3.17 6.26
C VAL A 56 -3.31 3.45 7.47
N SER A 57 -3.74 2.40 8.19
CA SER A 57 -4.42 2.56 9.47
C SER A 57 -3.43 2.92 10.59
N PRO A 58 -3.88 3.46 11.73
CA PRO A 58 -3.01 3.83 12.84
C PRO A 58 -2.16 2.68 13.40
N ASP A 59 -2.65 1.45 13.32
CA ASP A 59 -1.99 0.22 13.79
C ASP A 59 -1.36 -0.61 12.67
N GLY A 60 -1.44 -0.16 11.41
CA GLY A 60 -0.98 -0.89 10.23
C GLY A 60 -1.84 -2.08 9.79
N MET A 61 -2.91 -2.42 10.52
CA MET A 61 -3.84 -3.50 10.18
C MET A 61 -4.95 -3.03 9.23
N ALA A 62 -5.30 -3.84 8.23
CA ALA A 62 -6.39 -3.50 7.32
C ALA A 62 -7.75 -3.39 8.05
N TYR A 63 -8.68 -2.60 7.49
CA TYR A 63 -10.08 -2.59 7.89
C TYR A 63 -10.86 -3.42 6.89
N ILE A 64 -11.36 -4.58 7.32
CA ILE A 64 -12.09 -5.54 6.50
C ILE A 64 -13.32 -6.03 7.28
N GLY A 65 -14.52 -5.76 6.77
CA GLY A 65 -15.76 -6.26 7.38
C GLY A 65 -16.95 -5.32 7.24
N ARG A 66 -18.06 -5.66 7.91
CA ARG A 66 -19.24 -4.77 8.04
C ARG A 66 -19.00 -3.74 9.14
N LEU A 67 -19.55 -2.54 8.95
CA LEU A 67 -19.59 -1.53 10.01
C LEU A 67 -20.86 -1.71 10.86
N ALA A 68 -20.73 -1.67 12.18
CA ALA A 68 -21.83 -1.89 13.13
C ALA A 68 -22.94 -0.86 12.98
N ARG A 69 -22.59 0.39 12.64
CA ARG A 69 -23.55 1.50 12.48
C ARG A 69 -24.47 1.33 11.28
N TYR A 70 -24.04 0.65 10.22
CA TYR A 70 -24.76 0.59 8.94
C TYR A 70 -24.81 -0.84 8.40
N THR A 71 -26.01 -1.42 8.35
CA THR A 71 -26.22 -2.82 7.97
C THR A 71 -25.86 -3.14 6.51
N ASN A 72 -25.79 -2.12 5.66
CA ASN A 72 -25.48 -2.21 4.23
C ASN A 72 -24.11 -1.61 3.85
N LEU A 73 -23.23 -1.33 4.83
CA LEU A 73 -21.89 -0.78 4.59
C LEU A 73 -20.81 -1.78 4.99
N SER A 74 -19.77 -1.88 4.17
CA SER A 74 -18.59 -2.70 4.45
C SER A 74 -17.31 -2.00 3.99
N ALA A 75 -16.20 -2.29 4.65
CA ALA A 75 -14.88 -1.78 4.31
C ALA A 75 -13.94 -2.91 3.90
N ALA A 76 -13.00 -2.59 3.00
CA ALA A 76 -11.88 -3.45 2.60
C ALA A 76 -10.72 -2.54 2.17
N CYS A 77 -10.05 -1.91 3.14
CA CYS A 77 -9.03 -0.89 2.89
C CYS A 77 -7.92 -0.91 3.96
N GLY A 78 -6.97 0.02 3.87
CA GLY A 78 -5.94 0.21 4.92
C GLY A 78 -4.75 -0.74 4.82
N HIS A 79 -4.52 -1.39 3.67
CA HIS A 79 -3.47 -2.41 3.49
C HIS A 79 -2.03 -1.87 3.42
N ALA A 80 -1.80 -0.58 3.65
CA ALA A 80 -0.49 0.05 3.65
C ALA A 80 0.34 -0.32 2.41
N MET A 81 1.52 -0.92 2.59
CA MET A 81 2.43 -1.33 1.50
C MET A 81 2.05 -2.67 0.86
N LEU A 82 1.12 -3.41 1.45
CA LEU A 82 0.83 -4.80 1.12
C LEU A 82 -0.47 -4.97 0.33
N GLY A 83 -1.05 -3.88 -0.20
CA GLY A 83 -2.32 -3.91 -0.93
C GLY A 83 -2.38 -4.94 -2.06
N VAL A 84 -1.36 -4.99 -2.93
CA VAL A 84 -1.30 -5.98 -4.03
C VAL A 84 -1.15 -7.40 -3.50
N THR A 85 -0.27 -7.60 -2.51
CA THR A 85 -0.02 -8.91 -1.89
C THR A 85 -1.28 -9.47 -1.20
N LEU A 86 -2.02 -8.61 -0.51
CA LEU A 86 -3.18 -8.98 0.30
C LEU A 86 -4.51 -8.90 -0.47
N ALA A 87 -4.51 -8.37 -1.70
CA ALA A 87 -5.73 -8.24 -2.50
C ALA A 87 -6.48 -9.58 -2.68
N PRO A 88 -5.83 -10.72 -3.01
CA PRO A 88 -6.55 -11.98 -3.20
C PRO A 88 -7.28 -12.45 -1.93
N ILE A 89 -6.58 -12.49 -0.80
CA ILE A 89 -7.18 -12.94 0.47
C ILE A 89 -8.22 -11.95 0.99
N THR A 90 -8.02 -10.65 0.79
CA THR A 90 -9.03 -9.63 1.12
C THR A 90 -10.31 -9.87 0.34
N GLY A 91 -10.21 -10.19 -0.95
CA GLY A 91 -11.35 -10.53 -1.81
C GLY A 91 -12.13 -11.74 -1.30
N VAL A 92 -11.43 -12.80 -0.87
CA VAL A 92 -12.06 -13.99 -0.27
C VAL A 92 -12.81 -13.63 1.02
N VAL A 93 -12.13 -12.96 1.95
CA VAL A 93 -12.66 -12.65 3.28
C VAL A 93 -13.86 -11.68 3.20
N ILE A 94 -13.79 -10.67 2.34
CA ILE A 94 -14.92 -9.74 2.17
C ILE A 94 -16.11 -10.43 1.50
N ALA A 95 -15.89 -11.33 0.53
CA ALA A 95 -16.96 -12.10 -0.09
C ALA A 95 -17.64 -13.06 0.90
N GLU A 96 -16.86 -13.72 1.77
CA GLU A 96 -17.39 -14.53 2.89
C GLU A 96 -18.27 -13.69 3.81
N THR A 97 -17.75 -12.54 4.23
CA THR A 97 -18.46 -11.59 5.11
C THR A 97 -19.77 -11.15 4.48
N LEU A 98 -19.73 -10.67 3.23
CA LEU A 98 -20.91 -10.17 2.52
C LEU A 98 -21.97 -11.26 2.30
N SER A 99 -21.54 -12.51 2.10
CA SER A 99 -22.44 -13.67 1.93
C SER A 99 -22.98 -14.23 3.25
N GLY A 100 -22.63 -13.63 4.40
CA GLY A 100 -23.04 -14.13 5.72
C GLY A 100 -22.34 -15.43 6.12
N ARG A 101 -21.24 -15.81 5.46
CA ARG A 101 -20.42 -16.97 5.82
C ARG A 101 -19.43 -16.57 6.92
N LYS A 102 -19.05 -17.54 7.75
CA LYS A 102 -17.97 -17.36 8.74
C LYS A 102 -16.67 -17.07 7.98
N PRO A 103 -15.97 -15.95 8.27
CA PRO A 103 -14.67 -15.67 7.65
C PRO A 103 -13.63 -16.76 7.94
N SER A 104 -12.80 -17.02 6.94
CA SER A 104 -11.72 -18.01 6.96
C SER A 104 -10.52 -17.62 7.85
N VAL A 105 -10.46 -16.35 8.29
CA VAL A 105 -9.41 -15.80 9.15
C VAL A 105 -10.02 -15.15 10.39
N ASP A 106 -9.21 -14.95 11.44
CA ASP A 106 -9.64 -14.16 12.60
C ASP A 106 -9.82 -12.68 12.20
N MET A 107 -11.01 -12.17 12.48
CA MET A 107 -11.42 -10.81 12.12
C MET A 107 -11.16 -9.80 13.23
N THR A 108 -10.69 -10.21 14.41
CA THR A 108 -10.56 -9.33 15.59
C THR A 108 -9.74 -8.08 15.28
N LEU A 109 -8.56 -8.24 14.69
CA LEU A 109 -7.69 -7.10 14.31
C LEU A 109 -8.06 -6.45 12.98
N LEU A 110 -8.96 -7.07 12.20
CA LEU A 110 -9.42 -6.57 10.91
C LEU A 110 -10.73 -5.79 11.01
N ASN A 111 -11.41 -5.88 12.16
CA ASN A 111 -12.71 -5.26 12.37
C ASN A 111 -12.66 -3.74 12.07
N PRO A 112 -13.52 -3.23 11.17
CA PRO A 112 -13.65 -1.80 10.86
C PRO A 112 -13.88 -0.92 12.09
N ASP A 113 -14.56 -1.44 13.11
CA ASP A 113 -14.98 -0.68 14.29
C ASP A 113 -14.02 -0.83 15.49
N ARG A 114 -12.83 -1.40 15.30
CA ARG A 114 -11.91 -1.71 16.42
C ARG A 114 -11.38 -0.50 17.21
N PHE A 115 -11.65 0.72 16.75
CA PHE A 115 -11.32 1.98 17.43
C PHE A 115 -12.53 2.91 17.61
N ALA A 116 -13.75 2.41 17.33
CA ALA A 116 -14.98 3.20 17.36
C ALA A 116 -15.65 3.20 18.75
#